data_AF-A0AAV1NWT1-F1
#
_entry.id   AF-A0AAV1NWT1-F1
#
_cell.length_a   1.000
_cell.length_b   1.000
_cell.length_c   1.000
_cell.angle_alpha   90.00
_cell.angle_beta   90.00
_cell.angle_gamma   90.00
#
_symmetry.space_group_name_H-M   'P 1'
#
loop_
_entity.id
_entity.type
_entity.pdbx_description
1 polymer ?
#
loop_
_entity_poly.entity_id
_entity_poly.type
_entity_poly.pdbx_seq_one_letter_code
_entity_poly.pdbx_strand_id
1 'polypeptide(L)'
;MAAKMELAPLRPWDDFFPGTDRFAKPEFGDLTKWNNRVISNLLYYQTNYFAVAVVVFIIVGFLNPFGMFLGGGVVALVFMGSVWAGENKAIIKNFKRKNPTLFVIGVMVTSYFVLSMCGGVMVFIFGITFPLLLILIHASLRLRNMKNRVENKIEGVGLKKTPMGVIMDLLDQQEEKMNKIQDFIESKLKD
;
A
#
# COMPACT_ATOMS: atom_id res chain seq x y z
N MET A 1 -5.42 1.73 24.99
CA MET A 1 -6.79 1.80 24.46
C MET A 1 -6.73 1.52 22.97
N ALA A 2 -7.36 0.46 22.47
CA ALA A 2 -7.42 0.22 21.03
C ALA A 2 -8.31 1.30 20.40
N ALA A 3 -7.73 2.17 19.57
CA ALA A 3 -8.50 3.14 18.83
C ALA A 3 -9.50 2.38 17.94
N LYS A 4 -10.80 2.65 18.11
CA LYS A 4 -11.86 2.05 17.29
C LYS A 4 -11.66 2.57 15.87
N MET A 5 -11.06 1.72 15.03
CA MET A 5 -10.73 2.04 13.65
C MET A 5 -12.01 1.96 12.83
N GLU A 6 -12.46 3.09 12.30
CA GLU A 6 -13.69 3.17 11.50
C GLU A 6 -13.34 2.99 10.02
N LEU A 7 -14.12 2.19 9.31
CA LEU A 7 -13.98 2.05 7.86
C LEU A 7 -14.57 3.29 7.20
N ALA A 8 -13.86 3.84 6.21
CA ALA A 8 -14.37 4.94 5.41
C ALA A 8 -15.62 4.49 4.63
N PRO A 9 -16.63 5.36 4.43
CA PRO A 9 -17.80 5.00 3.65
C PRO A 9 -17.42 4.72 2.19
N LEU A 10 -18.12 3.77 1.55
CA LEU A 10 -18.02 3.54 0.11
C LEU A 10 -18.62 4.75 -0.62
N ARG A 11 -17.84 5.39 -1.50
CA ARG A 11 -18.30 6.57 -2.26
C ARG A 11 -19.11 6.13 -3.48
N PRO A 12 -20.14 6.91 -3.90
CA PRO A 12 -20.95 6.60 -5.07
C PRO A 12 -20.12 6.42 -6.34
N TRP A 13 -20.59 5.56 -7.26
CA TRP A 13 -19.88 5.25 -8.50
C TRP A 13 -19.66 6.50 -9.37
N ASP A 14 -20.68 7.36 -9.51
CA ASP A 14 -20.60 8.58 -10.32
C ASP A 14 -19.61 9.62 -9.76
N ASP A 15 -19.28 9.52 -8.46
CA ASP A 15 -18.22 10.33 -7.84
C ASP A 15 -16.84 9.70 -8.07
N PHE A 16 -16.76 8.36 -8.03
CA PHE A 16 -15.51 7.63 -8.27
C PHE A 16 -15.07 7.72 -9.73
N PHE A 17 -15.95 7.39 -10.68
CA PHE A 17 -15.74 7.50 -12.12
C PHE A 17 -16.70 8.53 -12.75
N PRO A 18 -16.43 9.84 -12.58
CA PRO A 18 -17.21 10.88 -13.24
C PRO A 18 -16.86 10.97 -14.75
N GLY A 19 -17.47 11.95 -15.43
CA GLY A 19 -17.08 12.34 -16.79
C GLY A 19 -15.58 12.67 -16.95
N THR A 20 -15.12 12.62 -18.20
CA THR A 20 -13.70 12.82 -18.57
C THR A 20 -13.14 14.19 -18.20
N ASP A 21 -14.01 15.19 -18.00
CA ASP A 21 -13.67 16.55 -17.55
C ASP A 21 -13.06 16.58 -16.14
N ARG A 22 -13.27 15.52 -15.36
CA ARG A 22 -12.78 15.40 -13.99
C ARG A 22 -11.55 14.50 -13.85
N PHE A 23 -10.94 14.14 -14.98
CA PHE A 23 -9.64 13.49 -15.05
C PHE A 23 -8.66 14.40 -15.77
N ALA A 24 -7.46 14.57 -15.21
CA ALA A 24 -6.40 15.35 -15.83
C ALA A 24 -5.04 14.68 -15.65
N LYS A 25 -4.18 14.85 -16.66
CA LYS A 25 -2.80 14.36 -16.62
C LYS A 25 -2.07 14.92 -15.38
N PRO A 26 -1.13 14.18 -14.76
CA PRO A 26 -0.29 14.72 -13.70
C PRO A 26 0.57 15.88 -14.16
N GLU A 27 0.59 16.91 -13.32
CA GLU A 27 1.54 18.02 -13.43
C GLU A 27 2.87 17.57 -12.81
N PHE A 28 3.71 16.91 -13.59
CA PHE A 28 5.02 16.44 -13.12
C PHE A 28 6.00 17.59 -12.80
N GLY A 29 5.68 18.83 -13.19
CA GLY A 29 6.45 20.03 -12.86
C GLY A 29 6.24 20.54 -11.43
N ASP A 30 5.15 20.15 -10.76
CA ASP A 30 4.90 20.44 -9.35
C ASP A 30 4.57 19.13 -8.62
N LEU A 31 5.64 18.45 -8.19
CA LEU A 31 5.56 17.17 -7.50
C LEU A 31 4.76 17.27 -6.20
N THR A 32 4.84 18.40 -5.50
CA THR A 32 4.11 18.64 -4.25
C THR A 32 2.60 18.67 -4.51
N LYS A 33 2.17 19.37 -5.57
CA LYS A 33 0.75 19.40 -5.97
C LYS A 33 0.26 18.03 -6.44
N TRP A 34 1.08 17.29 -7.20
CA TRP A 34 0.73 15.94 -7.62
C TRP A 34 0.62 14.98 -6.43
N ASN A 35 1.58 15.00 -5.49
CA ASN A 35 1.56 14.18 -4.28
C ASN A 35 0.31 14.46 -3.44
N ASN A 36 0.02 15.74 -3.18
CA ASN A 36 -1.18 16.16 -2.46
C ASN A 36 -2.48 15.67 -3.12
N ARG A 37 -2.52 15.64 -4.46
CA ARG A 37 -3.65 15.09 -5.20
C ARG A 37 -3.79 13.58 -4.99
N VAL A 38 -2.69 12.83 -5.10
CA VAL A 38 -2.68 11.37 -4.90
C VAL A 38 -3.13 11.01 -3.49
N ILE A 39 -2.51 11.61 -2.46
CA ILE A 39 -2.84 11.35 -1.04
C ILE A 39 -4.30 11.70 -0.75
N SER A 40 -4.76 12.88 -1.19
CA SER A 40 -6.15 13.29 -1.00
C SER A 40 -7.14 12.32 -1.63
N ASN A 41 -6.83 11.79 -2.81
CA ASN A 41 -7.70 10.83 -3.49
C ASN A 41 -7.65 9.45 -2.82
N LEU A 42 -6.47 8.98 -2.42
CA LEU A 42 -6.27 7.72 -1.68
C LEU A 42 -7.07 7.67 -0.38
N LEU A 43 -7.09 8.76 0.37
CA LEU A 43 -7.86 8.86 1.61
C LEU A 43 -9.36 8.92 1.35
N TYR A 44 -9.79 9.74 0.38
CA TYR A 44 -11.21 9.97 0.13
C TYR A 44 -11.93 8.75 -0.48
N TYR A 45 -11.28 8.01 -1.38
CA TYR A 45 -11.83 6.83 -2.06
C TYR A 45 -11.31 5.49 -1.50
N GLN A 46 -10.81 5.48 -0.26
CA GLN A 46 -10.16 4.30 0.36
C GLN A 46 -10.96 3.00 0.17
N THR A 47 -12.26 3.02 0.45
CA THR A 47 -13.13 1.83 0.36
C THR A 47 -13.42 1.43 -1.08
N ASN A 48 -13.52 2.39 -2.01
CA ASN A 48 -13.64 2.09 -3.44
C ASN A 48 -12.38 1.41 -3.98
N TYR A 49 -11.19 1.89 -3.59
CA TYR A 49 -9.93 1.27 -3.99
C TYR A 49 -9.78 -0.15 -3.44
N PHE A 50 -10.17 -0.37 -2.19
CA PHE A 50 -10.20 -1.72 -1.63
C PHE A 50 -11.16 -2.63 -2.40
N ALA A 51 -12.36 -2.14 -2.74
CA ALA A 51 -13.31 -2.88 -3.56
C ALA A 51 -12.76 -3.21 -4.95
N VAL A 52 -12.10 -2.27 -5.63
CA VAL A 52 -11.42 -2.51 -6.91
C VAL A 52 -10.36 -3.59 -6.78
N ALA A 53 -9.53 -3.54 -5.74
CA ALA A 53 -8.51 -4.56 -5.50
C ALA A 53 -9.13 -5.95 -5.33
N VAL A 54 -10.22 -6.06 -4.54
CA VAL A 54 -10.94 -7.33 -4.34
C VAL A 54 -11.55 -7.84 -5.64
N VAL A 55 -12.22 -6.98 -6.42
CA VAL A 55 -12.84 -7.36 -7.70
C VAL A 55 -11.78 -7.86 -8.69
N VAL A 56 -10.67 -7.14 -8.84
CA VAL A 56 -9.56 -7.55 -9.71
C VAL A 56 -8.95 -8.86 -9.24
N PHE A 57 -8.74 -9.03 -7.94
CA PHE A 57 -8.22 -10.27 -7.36
C PHE A 57 -9.15 -11.45 -7.64
N ILE A 58 -10.47 -11.27 -7.52
CA ILE A 58 -11.48 -12.28 -7.84
C ILE A 58 -11.42 -12.63 -9.33
N ILE A 59 -11.39 -11.64 -10.23
CA ILE A 59 -11.30 -11.86 -11.68
C ILE A 59 -10.04 -12.66 -12.02
N VAL A 60 -8.88 -12.25 -11.51
CA VAL A 60 -7.61 -12.96 -11.74
C VAL A 60 -7.67 -14.38 -11.18
N GLY A 61 -8.24 -14.56 -9.99
CA GLY A 61 -8.46 -15.86 -9.37
C GLY A 61 -9.37 -16.78 -10.19
N PHE A 62 -10.42 -16.24 -10.83
CA PHE A 62 -11.27 -17.00 -11.75
C PHE A 62 -10.57 -17.35 -13.07
N LEU A 63 -9.74 -16.46 -13.60
CA LEU A 63 -9.01 -16.70 -14.85
C LEU A 63 -7.85 -17.70 -14.68
N ASN A 64 -7.25 -17.77 -13.48
CA ASN A 64 -6.17 -18.72 -13.18
C ASN A 64 -6.29 -19.28 -11.75
N PRO A 65 -7.30 -20.14 -11.49
CA PRO A 65 -7.57 -20.65 -10.15
C PRO A 65 -6.43 -21.54 -9.64
N PHE A 66 -5.87 -22.39 -10.50
CA PHE A 66 -4.75 -23.25 -10.12
C PHE A 66 -3.52 -22.45 -9.73
N GLY A 67 -3.15 -21.43 -10.52
CA GLY A 67 -2.03 -20.55 -10.20
C GLY A 67 -2.26 -19.77 -8.90
N MET A 68 -3.50 -19.38 -8.61
CA MET A 68 -3.86 -18.70 -7.35
C MET A 68 -3.71 -19.63 -6.14
N PHE A 69 -4.22 -20.86 -6.21
CA PHE A 69 -4.08 -21.82 -5.12
C PHE A 69 -2.63 -22.26 -4.93
N LEU A 70 -1.91 -22.51 -6.03
CA LEU A 70 -0.49 -22.89 -5.99
C LEU A 70 0.35 -21.76 -5.40
N GLY A 71 0.19 -20.53 -5.92
CA GLY A 71 0.91 -19.36 -5.44
C GLY A 71 0.59 -19.04 -3.98
N GLY A 72 -0.70 -19.03 -3.61
CA GLY A 72 -1.15 -18.82 -2.24
C GLY A 72 -0.64 -19.91 -1.29
N GLY A 73 -0.68 -21.17 -1.71
CA GLY A 73 -0.16 -22.31 -0.96
C GLY A 73 1.34 -22.21 -0.71
N VAL A 74 2.13 -21.88 -1.74
CA VAL A 74 3.58 -21.67 -1.60
C VAL A 74 3.90 -20.56 -0.61
N VAL A 75 3.25 -19.40 -0.73
CA VAL A 75 3.47 -18.28 0.20
C VAL A 75 3.07 -18.67 1.63
N ALA A 76 1.92 -19.32 1.80
CA ALA A 76 1.46 -19.77 3.11
C ALA A 76 2.44 -20.77 3.73
N LEU A 77 2.95 -21.74 2.97
CA LEU A 77 3.91 -22.73 3.44
C LEU A 77 5.25 -22.11 3.81
N VAL A 78 5.79 -21.22 2.98
CA VAL A 78 7.05 -20.52 3.28
C VAL A 78 6.89 -19.65 4.53
N PHE A 79 5.76 -18.93 4.64
CA PHE A 79 5.48 -18.10 5.80
C PHE A 79 5.36 -18.95 7.08
N MET A 80 4.48 -19.97 7.09
CA MET A 80 4.31 -20.88 8.23
C MET A 80 5.62 -21.58 8.60
N GLY A 81 6.36 -22.08 7.62
CA GLY A 81 7.66 -22.71 7.82
C GLY A 81 8.68 -21.75 8.44
N SER A 82 8.71 -20.48 8.00
CA SER A 82 9.59 -19.47 8.57
C SER A 82 9.22 -19.09 10.01
N VAL A 83 7.93 -18.96 10.31
CA VAL A 83 7.43 -18.67 11.66
C VAL A 83 7.76 -19.84 12.59
N TRP A 84 7.44 -21.05 12.17
CA TRP A 84 7.75 -22.26 12.91
C TRP A 84 9.26 -22.40 13.17
N ALA A 85 10.09 -22.19 12.14
CA ALA A 85 11.54 -22.24 12.28
C ALA A 85 12.07 -21.14 13.21
N GLY A 86 11.51 -19.94 13.13
CA GLY A 86 11.86 -18.81 14.00
C GLY A 86 11.46 -18.98 15.45
N GLU A 87 10.51 -19.85 15.78
CA GLU A 87 10.09 -20.14 17.15
C GLU A 87 10.80 -21.36 17.73
N ASN A 88 11.02 -22.40 16.91
CA ASN A 88 11.48 -23.71 17.36
C ASN A 88 12.99 -23.94 17.20
N LYS A 89 13.68 -23.19 16.33
CA LYS A 89 15.14 -23.31 16.16
C LYS A 89 15.85 -22.15 16.85
N ALA A 90 16.64 -22.45 17.88
CA ALA A 90 17.35 -21.44 18.67
C ALA A 90 18.23 -20.50 17.83
N ILE A 91 18.88 -21.03 16.78
CA ILE A 91 19.71 -20.24 15.85
C ILE A 91 18.86 -19.20 15.10
N ILE A 92 17.76 -19.64 14.50
CA ILE A 92 16.86 -18.78 13.69
C ILE A 92 16.12 -17.80 14.59
N LYS A 93 15.69 -18.24 15.78
CA LYS A 93 15.08 -17.37 16.81
C LYS A 93 16.02 -16.25 17.23
N ASN A 94 17.28 -16.57 17.51
CA ASN A 94 18.29 -15.57 17.86
C ASN A 94 18.61 -14.65 16.69
N PHE A 95 18.66 -15.15 15.45
CA PHE A 95 18.85 -14.35 14.25
C PHE A 95 17.67 -13.39 14.01
N LYS A 96 16.42 -13.87 14.06
CA LYS A 96 15.19 -13.07 13.92
C LYS A 96 15.14 -11.94 14.97
N ARG A 97 15.55 -12.21 16.21
CA ARG A 97 15.59 -11.20 17.28
C ARG A 97 16.70 -10.17 17.06
N LYS A 98 17.88 -10.58 16.60
CA LYS A 98 19.01 -9.67 16.36
C LYS A 98 18.80 -8.82 15.11
N ASN A 99 18.24 -9.40 14.05
CA ASN A 99 18.09 -8.76 12.74
C ASN A 99 16.69 -9.06 12.14
N PRO A 100 15.62 -8.49 12.69
CA PRO A 100 14.24 -8.77 12.24
C PRO A 100 14.03 -8.39 10.77
N THR A 101 14.63 -7.28 10.31
CA THR A 101 14.53 -6.82 8.92
C THR A 101 15.17 -7.81 7.95
N LEU A 102 16.38 -8.30 8.25
CA LEU A 102 17.07 -9.29 7.40
C LEU A 102 16.30 -10.63 7.37
N PHE A 103 15.68 -11.02 8.47
CA PHE A 103 14.82 -12.20 8.51
C PHE A 103 13.62 -12.05 7.57
N VAL A 104 12.92 -10.91 7.60
CA VAL A 104 11.80 -10.63 6.69
C VAL A 104 12.26 -10.59 5.24
N ILE A 105 13.38 -9.92 4.93
CA ILE A 105 13.97 -9.91 3.59
C ILE A 105 14.27 -11.33 3.12
N GLY A 106 14.87 -12.16 3.97
CA GLY A 106 15.14 -13.57 3.66
C GLY A 106 13.88 -14.34 3.30
N VAL A 107 12.82 -14.20 4.11
CA VAL A 107 11.51 -14.83 3.84
C VAL A 107 10.92 -14.36 2.52
N MET A 108 10.99 -13.06 2.20
CA MET A 108 10.50 -12.50 0.93
C MET A 108 11.29 -13.05 -0.27
N VAL A 109 12.62 -13.10 -0.17
CA VAL A 109 13.49 -13.64 -1.23
C VAL A 109 13.23 -15.14 -1.45
N THR A 110 13.14 -15.92 -0.38
CA THR A 110 12.80 -17.35 -0.47
C THR A 110 11.42 -17.54 -1.08
N SER A 111 10.42 -16.76 -0.68
CA SER A 111 9.07 -16.84 -1.25
C SER A 111 9.08 -16.54 -2.74
N TYR A 112 9.77 -15.48 -3.17
CA TYR A 112 9.90 -15.15 -4.59
C TYR A 112 10.61 -16.26 -5.39
N PHE A 113 11.68 -16.83 -4.85
CA PHE A 113 12.42 -17.92 -5.49
C PHE A 113 11.56 -19.18 -5.66
N VAL A 114 10.83 -19.60 -4.62
CA VAL A 114 9.96 -20.79 -4.74
C VAL A 114 8.79 -20.52 -5.70
N LEU A 115 8.21 -19.31 -5.67
CA LEU A 115 7.15 -18.93 -6.60
C LEU A 115 7.61 -18.91 -8.06
N SER A 116 8.84 -18.49 -8.33
CA SER A 116 9.40 -18.49 -9.69
C SER A 116 9.61 -19.91 -10.22
N MET A 117 10.03 -20.84 -9.36
CA MET A 117 10.12 -22.26 -9.72
C MET A 117 8.74 -22.89 -10.02
N CYS A 118 7.70 -22.48 -9.29
CA CYS A 118 6.34 -23.01 -9.46
C CYS A 118 5.51 -22.28 -10.55
N GLY A 119 6.07 -21.28 -11.23
CA GLY A 119 5.35 -20.49 -12.25
C GLY A 119 4.22 -19.61 -11.68
N GLY A 120 4.15 -19.43 -10.35
CA GLY A 120 3.07 -18.69 -9.67
C GLY A 120 3.22 -17.17 -9.73
N VAL A 121 4.32 -16.66 -10.28
CA VAL A 121 4.68 -15.22 -10.26
C VAL A 121 3.62 -14.36 -10.95
N MET A 122 3.07 -14.82 -12.07
CA MET A 122 2.09 -14.04 -12.83
C MET A 122 0.82 -13.75 -12.02
N VAL A 123 0.39 -14.67 -11.15
CA VAL A 123 -0.80 -14.47 -10.33
C VAL A 123 -0.58 -13.39 -9.27
N PHE A 124 0.64 -13.23 -8.74
CA PHE A 124 0.96 -12.14 -7.82
C PHE A 124 1.11 -10.80 -8.53
N ILE A 125 1.72 -10.79 -9.73
CA ILE A 125 1.81 -9.58 -10.56
C ILE A 125 0.41 -9.06 -10.88
N PHE A 126 -0.49 -9.91 -11.37
CA PHE A 126 -1.84 -9.49 -11.74
C PHE A 126 -2.80 -9.38 -10.55
N GLY A 127 -2.61 -10.17 -9.49
CA GLY A 127 -3.48 -10.17 -8.31
C GLY A 127 -3.17 -9.05 -7.31
N ILE A 128 -1.93 -8.56 -7.25
CA ILE A 128 -1.50 -7.52 -6.29
C ILE A 128 -0.99 -6.28 -7.02
N THR A 129 0.04 -6.42 -7.86
CA THR A 129 0.69 -5.25 -8.49
C THR A 129 -0.25 -4.51 -9.42
N PHE A 130 -1.01 -5.23 -10.25
CA PHE A 130 -1.95 -4.63 -11.18
C PHE A 130 -3.06 -3.81 -10.51
N PRO A 131 -3.80 -4.30 -9.49
CA PRO A 131 -4.77 -3.47 -8.79
C PRO A 131 -4.13 -2.26 -8.08
N LEU A 132 -2.92 -2.39 -7.52
CA LEU A 132 -2.19 -1.23 -6.98
C LEU A 132 -1.89 -0.18 -8.05
N LEU A 133 -1.47 -0.60 -9.24
CA LEU A 133 -1.23 0.30 -10.37
C LEU A 133 -2.52 1.01 -10.79
N LEU A 134 -3.65 0.29 -10.90
CA LEU A 134 -4.95 0.89 -11.23
C LEU A 134 -5.36 1.95 -10.19
N ILE A 135 -5.19 1.65 -8.90
CA ILE A 135 -5.46 2.57 -7.81
C ILE A 135 -4.59 3.82 -7.93
N LEU A 136 -3.28 3.67 -8.17
CA LEU A 136 -2.36 4.80 -8.32
C LEU A 136 -2.63 5.63 -9.56
N ILE A 137 -2.99 4.99 -10.68
CA ILE A 137 -3.40 5.68 -11.92
C ILE A 137 -4.66 6.49 -11.65
N HIS A 138 -5.68 5.89 -11.03
CA HIS A 138 -6.91 6.58 -10.69
C HIS A 138 -6.66 7.75 -9.73
N ALA A 139 -5.97 7.50 -8.61
CA ALA A 139 -5.62 8.52 -7.62
C ALA A 139 -4.75 9.64 -8.22
N SER A 140 -3.93 9.33 -9.21
CA SER A 140 -3.17 10.31 -9.96
C SER A 140 -4.09 11.11 -10.87
N LEU A 141 -4.89 10.49 -11.73
CA LEU A 141 -5.63 11.21 -12.77
C LEU A 141 -6.83 12.00 -12.22
N ARG A 142 -7.45 11.55 -11.14
CA ARG A 142 -8.68 12.14 -10.60
C ARG A 142 -8.44 13.56 -10.09
N LEU A 143 -9.14 14.53 -10.67
CA LEU A 143 -9.13 15.92 -10.20
C LEU A 143 -9.87 16.05 -8.87
N ARG A 144 -9.27 16.77 -7.92
CA ARG A 144 -9.87 17.03 -6.61
C ARG A 144 -11.16 17.84 -6.76
N ASN A 145 -12.29 17.29 -6.34
CA ASN A 145 -13.53 18.04 -6.27
C ASN A 145 -13.42 19.15 -5.20
N MET A 146 -13.84 20.39 -5.49
CA MET A 146 -13.75 21.49 -4.52
C MET A 146 -14.63 21.26 -3.29
N LYS A 147 -15.70 20.47 -3.43
CA LYS A 147 -16.55 19.98 -2.34
C LYS A 147 -15.75 19.10 -1.35
N ASN A 148 -14.82 18.28 -1.87
CA ASN A 148 -13.91 17.46 -1.07
C ASN A 148 -12.90 18.31 -0.29
N ARG A 149 -12.65 19.58 -0.61
CA ARG A 149 -11.76 20.44 0.20
C ARG A 149 -12.42 20.83 1.53
N VAL A 150 -13.75 20.95 1.55
CA VAL A 150 -14.55 21.30 2.73
C VAL A 150 -14.87 20.04 3.54
N GLU A 151 -15.30 18.96 2.88
CA GLU A 151 -15.45 17.65 3.53
C GLU A 151 -14.11 17.13 4.07
N ASN A 152 -12.98 17.21 3.34
CA ASN A 152 -11.66 16.81 3.89
C ASN A 152 -11.19 17.67 5.07
N LYS A 153 -11.70 18.90 5.25
CA LYS A 153 -11.35 19.72 6.43
C LYS A 153 -12.19 19.33 7.65
N ILE A 154 -13.43 18.90 7.43
CA ILE A 154 -14.38 18.45 8.46
C ILE A 154 -14.09 16.99 8.84
N GLU A 155 -13.91 16.13 7.84
CA GLU A 155 -13.45 14.75 7.98
C GLU A 155 -11.98 14.71 8.39
N GLY A 156 -11.10 15.63 8.00
CA GLY A 156 -9.66 15.62 8.38
C GLY A 156 -9.39 15.73 9.89
N VAL A 157 -10.36 16.26 10.64
CA VAL A 157 -10.33 16.27 12.11
C VAL A 157 -10.86 14.93 12.69
N GLY A 158 -11.64 14.16 11.93
CA GLY A 158 -12.16 12.83 12.27
C GLY A 158 -11.47 11.61 11.60
N LEU A 159 -10.69 11.81 10.53
CA LEU A 159 -10.08 10.81 9.63
C LEU A 159 -8.80 10.21 10.20
N LYS A 160 -8.30 10.72 11.33
CA LYS A 160 -7.14 10.13 12.04
C LYS A 160 -7.40 8.71 12.57
N LYS A 161 -8.50 8.06 12.19
CA LYS A 161 -8.94 6.75 12.68
C LYS A 161 -9.10 5.68 11.60
N THR A 162 -8.81 5.93 10.32
CA THR A 162 -8.84 4.87 9.28
C THR A 162 -7.45 4.25 9.08
N PRO A 163 -7.34 2.98 8.64
CA PRO A 163 -6.02 2.35 8.45
C PRO A 163 -5.16 3.08 7.41
N MET A 164 -5.77 3.56 6.31
CA MET A 164 -5.04 4.34 5.31
C MET A 164 -4.59 5.70 5.85
N GLY A 165 -5.41 6.34 6.68
CA GLY A 165 -5.05 7.58 7.37
C GLY A 165 -3.84 7.40 8.29
N VAL A 166 -3.80 6.30 9.06
CA VAL A 166 -2.65 5.96 9.91
C VAL A 166 -1.40 5.69 9.08
N ILE A 167 -1.50 4.93 7.98
CA ILE A 167 -0.36 4.66 7.10
C ILE A 167 0.19 5.98 6.54
N MET A 168 -0.68 6.88 6.09
CA MET A 168 -0.25 8.17 5.53
C MET A 168 0.41 9.06 6.58
N ASP A 169 -0.12 9.14 7.80
CA ASP A 169 0.50 9.88 8.91
C ASP A 169 1.89 9.31 9.25
N LEU A 170 2.05 7.99 9.21
CA LEU A 170 3.34 7.34 9.40
C LEU A 170 4.33 7.66 8.27
N LEU A 171 3.87 7.72 7.01
CA LEU A 171 4.71 8.09 5.87
C LEU A 171 5.18 9.54 5.97
N ASP A 172 4.29 10.47 6.35
CA ASP A 172 4.60 11.89 6.54
C ASP A 172 5.63 12.10 7.66
N GLN A 173 5.46 11.41 8.80
CA GLN A 173 6.44 11.42 9.89
C GLN A 173 7.81 10.84 9.49
N GLN A 174 7.86 9.88 8.57
CA GLN A 174 9.13 9.36 8.06
C GLN A 174 9.82 10.37 7.14
N GLU A 175 9.06 11.06 6.28
CA GLU A 175 9.58 12.11 5.40
C GLU A 175 10.19 13.26 6.22
N GLU A 176 9.48 13.77 7.23
CA GLU A 176 10.01 14.82 8.12
C GLU A 176 11.32 14.41 8.83
N LYS A 177 11.42 13.15 9.26
CA LYS A 177 12.65 12.64 9.89
C LYS A 177 13.80 12.57 8.90
N MET A 178 13.55 12.13 7.67
CA MET A 178 14.56 12.06 6.62
C MET A 178 15.08 13.45 6.25
N ASN A 179 14.19 14.44 6.12
CA ASN A 179 14.57 15.82 5.83
C ASN A 179 15.44 16.41 6.96
N LYS A 180 15.07 16.19 8.23
CA LYS A 180 15.90 16.63 9.37
C LYS A 180 17.29 15.98 9.40
N ILE A 181 17.40 14.71 8.99
CA ILE A 181 18.70 14.02 8.88
C ILE A 181 19.52 14.64 7.76
N GLN A 182 18.91 14.92 6.61
CA GLN A 182 19.59 15.57 5.49
C GLN A 182 20.09 16.97 5.85
N ASP A 183 19.25 17.80 6.48
CA ASP A 183 19.62 19.14 6.95
C ASP A 183 20.79 19.08 7.96
N PHE A 184 20.77 18.10 8.86
CA PHE A 184 21.85 17.88 9.82
C PHE A 184 23.17 17.50 9.13
N ILE A 185 23.12 16.61 8.13
CA ILE A 185 24.30 16.21 7.34
C ILE A 185 24.85 17.42 6.57
N GLU A 186 24.00 18.22 5.93
CA GLU A 186 24.41 19.43 5.21
C GLU A 186 25.02 20.48 6.16
N SER A 187 24.47 20.65 7.37
CA SER A 187 25.04 21.56 8.36
C SER A 187 26.44 21.13 8.82
N LYS A 188 26.68 19.81 8.92
CA LYS A 188 27.98 19.24 9.33
C LYS A 188 29.03 19.23 8.22
N LEU A 189 28.60 19.30 6.96
CA LEU A 189 29.48 19.37 5.79
C LEU A 189 29.90 20.80 5.45
N LYS A 190 29.18 21.80 5.97
CA LYS A 190 29.51 23.24 5.82
C LYS A 190 30.42 23.79 6.92
N ASP A 191 30.66 23.02 7.98
CA ASP A 191 31.65 23.28 9.04
C ASP A 191 32.99 22.59 8.72
#